data_AF-A0A532BZH3-F1
#
_entry.id   AF-A0A532BZH3-F1
#
_cell.length_a   1.000
_cell.length_b   1.000
_cell.length_c   1.000
_cell.angle_alpha   90.00
_cell.angle_beta   90.00
_cell.angle_gamma   90.00
#
_symmetry.space_group_name_H-M   'P 1'
#
loop_
_entity.id
_entity.type
_entity.pdbx_description
1 polymer ?
#
loop_
_entity_poly.entity_id
_entity_poly.type
_entity_poly.pdbx_seq_one_letter_code
_entity_poly.pdbx_strand_id
1 'polypeptide(L)'
;MSFAIVAAACAAILASATFASALSITQTTDGTFLGAALGGGGGLTIDSVDITNGNEWKQFGTYSGFTSGPVTIGDGIVLSTGKVMQTTATYNNGVQGTDTTPNTDTGADGTVAFNGYGPGHIDNFDYSKDVAALTVNFTLSVASQIGFDFIFGSVEFPEYTSEYTDAFLAFLDGTAVGNQIVFDASGKAVQVGNTFASALTTADTNTAFAAPHGLLKL
;
A
#
# COMPACT_ATOMS: atom_id res chain seq x y z
N MET A 1 -36.00 -58.56 8.81
CA MET A 1 -35.57 -57.30 8.16
C MET A 1 -34.49 -56.69 9.03
N SER A 2 -33.25 -56.67 8.56
CA SER A 2 -32.15 -56.01 9.26
C SER A 2 -31.34 -55.26 8.20
N PHE A 3 -31.36 -53.93 8.29
CA PHE A 3 -30.65 -53.05 7.36
C PHE A 3 -29.23 -52.84 7.88
N ALA A 4 -28.23 -53.27 7.11
CA ALA A 4 -26.84 -52.92 7.35
C ALA A 4 -26.56 -51.54 6.72
N ILE A 5 -26.21 -50.56 7.55
CA ILE A 5 -25.79 -49.22 7.12
C ILE A 5 -24.31 -49.30 6.72
N VAL A 6 -24.00 -49.02 5.46
CA VAL A 6 -22.63 -48.88 4.96
C VAL A 6 -22.17 -47.45 5.26
N ALA A 7 -21.24 -47.28 6.19
CA ALA A 7 -20.60 -46.00 6.46
C ALA A 7 -19.41 -45.82 5.50
N ALA A 8 -19.58 -44.97 4.49
CA ALA A 8 -18.48 -44.50 3.65
C ALA A 8 -17.73 -43.38 4.39
N ALA A 9 -16.50 -43.65 4.83
CA ALA A 9 -15.63 -42.64 5.40
C ALA A 9 -14.99 -41.81 4.27
N CYS A 10 -15.49 -40.59 4.04
CA CYS A 10 -14.78 -39.60 3.25
C CYS A 10 -13.62 -39.05 4.08
N ALA A 11 -12.40 -39.54 3.81
CA ALA A 11 -11.18 -38.95 4.32
C ALA A 11 -10.96 -37.59 3.61
N ALA A 12 -11.33 -36.49 4.29
CA ALA A 12 -10.95 -35.16 3.85
C ALA A 12 -9.44 -35.00 4.07
N ILE A 13 -8.67 -35.01 2.98
CA ILE A 13 -7.27 -34.60 3.00
C ILE A 13 -7.28 -33.09 3.21
N LEU A 14 -7.06 -32.66 4.45
CA LEU A 14 -6.68 -31.29 4.78
C LEU A 14 -5.30 -31.04 4.18
N ALA A 15 -5.26 -30.62 2.92
CA ALA A 15 -4.06 -30.02 2.36
C ALA A 15 -3.80 -28.73 3.14
N SER A 16 -2.85 -28.78 4.07
CA SER A 16 -2.28 -27.60 4.72
C SER A 16 -1.59 -26.79 3.63
N ALA A 17 -2.32 -25.83 3.07
CA ALA A 17 -1.77 -24.90 2.12
C ALA A 17 -0.70 -24.05 2.82
N THR A 18 0.57 -24.37 2.59
CA THR A 18 1.69 -23.51 2.99
C THR A 18 1.75 -22.31 2.04
N PHE A 19 0.83 -21.37 2.18
CA PHE A 19 0.92 -20.08 1.51
C PHE A 19 1.45 -19.04 2.49
N ALA A 20 2.76 -18.84 2.44
CA ALA A 20 3.40 -17.60 2.87
C ALA A 20 4.82 -17.61 2.27
N SER A 21 4.97 -17.21 1.00
CA SER A 21 6.23 -16.58 0.66
C SER A 21 6.33 -15.34 1.54
N ALA A 22 7.30 -15.31 2.45
CA ALA A 22 7.42 -14.21 3.39
C ALA A 22 7.76 -12.94 2.59
N LEU A 23 6.82 -12.00 2.53
CA LEU A 23 7.10 -10.62 2.15
C LEU A 23 8.35 -10.17 2.92
N SER A 24 9.42 -9.88 2.19
CA SER A 24 10.66 -9.39 2.78
C SER A 24 10.74 -7.90 2.55
N ILE A 25 10.90 -7.14 3.62
CA ILE A 25 11.06 -5.69 3.56
C ILE A 25 12.43 -5.33 4.09
N THR A 26 13.10 -4.45 3.35
CA THR A 26 14.35 -3.83 3.76
C THR A 26 14.11 -2.33 3.86
N GLN A 27 13.98 -1.85 5.08
CA GLN A 27 13.85 -0.43 5.38
C GLN A 27 15.13 0.33 4.97
N THR A 28 14.97 1.41 4.23
CA THR A 28 16.08 2.24 3.73
C THR A 28 15.59 3.61 3.30
N THR A 29 16.48 4.59 3.32
CA THR A 29 16.29 5.91 2.71
C THR A 29 17.35 6.25 1.67
N ASP A 30 18.16 5.26 1.29
CA ASP A 30 19.13 5.39 0.21
C ASP A 30 18.40 5.43 -1.15
N GLY A 31 18.37 6.61 -1.75
CA GLY A 31 17.76 6.84 -3.07
C GLY A 31 18.36 5.98 -4.18
N THR A 32 19.63 5.58 -4.07
CA THR A 32 20.26 4.66 -5.04
C THR A 32 19.66 3.27 -4.90
N PHE A 33 19.47 2.80 -3.68
CA PHE A 33 18.89 1.49 -3.40
C PHE A 33 17.39 1.44 -3.77
N LEU A 34 16.65 2.50 -3.45
CA LEU A 34 15.25 2.65 -3.85
C LEU A 34 15.09 2.73 -5.38
N GLY A 35 15.94 3.50 -6.06
CA GLY A 35 15.92 3.60 -7.52
C GLY A 35 16.24 2.27 -8.21
N ALA A 36 17.22 1.52 -7.69
CA ALA A 36 17.53 0.19 -8.19
C ALA A 36 16.34 -0.79 -8.03
N ALA A 37 15.57 -0.68 -6.95
CA ALA A 37 14.40 -1.52 -6.69
C ALA A 37 13.18 -1.16 -7.56
N LEU A 38 12.99 0.11 -7.92
CA LEU A 38 12.02 0.53 -8.95
C LEU A 38 12.39 -0.02 -10.35
N GLY A 39 13.65 -0.40 -10.53
CA GLY A 39 14.16 -0.99 -11.75
C GLY A 39 14.54 0.06 -12.79
N GLY A 40 14.54 -0.38 -14.05
CA GLY A 40 15.01 0.38 -15.20
C GLY A 40 15.28 -0.59 -16.36
N GLY A 41 15.15 -0.12 -17.59
CA GLY A 41 15.23 -0.98 -18.77
C GLY A 41 14.29 -0.54 -19.88
N GLY A 42 14.42 -1.16 -21.06
CA GLY A 42 13.57 -0.83 -22.21
C GLY A 42 13.68 0.62 -22.69
N GLY A 43 14.76 1.33 -22.33
CA GLY A 43 14.95 2.76 -22.62
C GLY A 43 14.62 3.70 -21.47
N LEU A 44 14.11 3.21 -20.34
CA LEU A 44 13.90 3.99 -19.11
C LEU A 44 15.10 3.89 -18.17
N THR A 45 15.55 5.04 -17.65
CA THR A 45 16.59 5.14 -16.61
C THR A 45 16.04 5.90 -15.42
N ILE A 46 16.17 5.35 -14.21
CA ILE A 46 15.91 6.10 -12.96
C ILE A 46 17.16 6.92 -12.65
N ASP A 47 17.04 8.24 -12.68
CA ASP A 47 18.14 9.16 -12.46
C ASP A 47 18.34 9.43 -10.96
N SER A 48 17.24 9.63 -10.22
CA SER A 48 17.26 9.76 -8.76
C SER A 48 15.94 9.36 -8.11
N VAL A 49 16.03 8.97 -6.84
CA VAL A 49 14.88 8.86 -5.92
C VAL A 49 15.20 9.71 -4.70
N ASP A 50 14.43 10.77 -4.51
CA ASP A 50 14.64 11.75 -3.45
C ASP A 50 13.48 11.69 -2.46
N ILE A 51 13.76 11.45 -1.18
CA ILE A 51 12.73 11.52 -0.14
C ILE A 51 12.45 13.00 0.12
N THR A 52 11.21 13.41 -0.11
CA THR A 52 10.80 14.81 -0.02
C THR A 52 9.98 15.12 1.22
N ASN A 53 9.50 14.09 1.93
CA ASN A 53 8.81 14.24 3.20
C ASN A 53 8.76 12.94 3.99
N GLY A 54 8.63 13.05 5.31
CA GLY A 54 8.56 11.92 6.21
C GLY A 54 9.76 11.82 7.17
N ASN A 55 9.64 10.97 8.18
CA ASN A 55 10.70 10.69 9.13
C ASN A 55 11.71 9.70 8.51
N GLU A 56 12.88 10.24 8.14
CA GLU A 56 13.97 9.75 7.28
C GLU A 56 14.54 8.36 7.54
N TRP A 57 13.93 7.55 8.40
CA TRP A 57 14.42 6.20 8.67
C TRP A 57 13.33 5.15 8.55
N LYS A 58 12.07 5.45 8.84
CA LYS A 58 11.06 4.41 9.16
C LYS A 58 10.02 4.18 8.07
N GLN A 59 9.77 5.18 7.23
CA GLN A 59 8.62 5.21 6.32
C GLN A 59 8.91 4.67 4.91
N PHE A 60 10.15 4.28 4.62
CA PHE A 60 10.60 3.90 3.28
C PHE A 60 11.39 2.60 3.30
N GLY A 61 11.28 1.84 2.21
CA GLY A 61 12.07 0.64 2.02
C GLY A 61 11.85 0.01 0.65
N THR A 62 12.48 -1.15 0.46
CA THR A 62 12.24 -2.04 -0.68
C THR A 62 11.46 -3.27 -0.20
N TYR A 63 10.61 -3.82 -1.05
CA TYR A 63 9.97 -5.11 -0.79
C TYR A 63 10.31 -6.12 -1.87
N SER A 64 10.34 -7.39 -1.48
CA SER A 64 10.50 -8.52 -2.40
C SER A 64 9.75 -9.75 -1.91
N GLY A 65 9.67 -10.76 -2.78
CA GLY A 65 9.12 -12.07 -2.41
C GLY A 65 7.60 -12.13 -2.43
N PHE A 66 6.93 -11.15 -3.04
CA PHE A 66 5.48 -11.15 -3.27
C PHE A 66 5.10 -12.04 -4.47
N THR A 67 5.55 -13.30 -4.44
CA THR A 67 5.53 -14.23 -5.57
C THR A 67 4.55 -15.39 -5.40
N SER A 68 3.92 -15.51 -4.23
CA SER A 68 2.87 -16.50 -3.96
C SER A 68 1.50 -15.85 -4.07
N GLY A 69 0.62 -16.45 -4.88
CA GLY A 69 -0.76 -15.96 -5.07
C GLY A 69 -1.60 -15.93 -3.77
N PRO A 70 -2.83 -15.38 -3.83
CA PRO A 70 -3.59 -15.04 -5.04
C PRO A 70 -3.19 -13.74 -5.75
N VAL A 71 -2.40 -12.86 -5.14
CA VAL A 71 -1.72 -11.76 -5.84
C VAL A 71 -0.23 -12.02 -5.93
N THR A 72 0.34 -11.77 -7.10
CA THR A 72 1.78 -11.62 -7.26
C THR A 72 2.06 -10.22 -7.77
N ILE A 73 3.05 -9.56 -7.17
CA ILE A 73 3.53 -8.23 -7.55
C ILE A 73 5.04 -8.35 -7.68
N GLY A 74 5.62 -7.67 -8.65
CA GLY A 74 7.07 -7.60 -8.79
C GLY A 74 7.71 -7.00 -7.53
N ASP A 75 9.00 -7.23 -7.36
CA ASP A 75 9.76 -6.52 -6.33
C ASP A 75 9.67 -5.00 -6.58
N GLY A 76 9.80 -4.20 -5.54
CA GLY A 76 9.65 -2.75 -5.67
C GLY A 76 9.98 -1.98 -4.41
N ILE A 77 9.44 -0.77 -4.32
CA ILE A 77 9.58 0.10 -3.15
C ILE A 77 8.28 0.17 -2.35
N VAL A 78 8.40 0.37 -1.04
CA VAL A 78 7.27 0.52 -0.13
C VAL A 78 7.38 1.83 0.62
N LEU A 79 6.25 2.50 0.75
CA LEU A 79 6.06 3.68 1.58
C LEU A 79 4.99 3.35 2.62
N SER A 80 5.14 3.90 3.82
CA SER A 80 4.12 3.84 4.87
C SER A 80 4.10 5.17 5.59
N THR A 81 2.91 5.62 6.01
CA THR A 81 2.78 6.71 6.98
C THR A 81 3.33 6.30 8.35
N GLY A 82 3.46 4.99 8.63
CA GLY A 82 4.12 4.42 9.81
C GLY A 82 5.49 3.77 9.51
N LYS A 83 5.84 2.66 10.18
CA LYS A 83 7.09 1.94 9.87
C LYS A 83 6.88 0.88 8.79
N VAL A 84 7.65 0.90 7.70
CA VAL A 84 7.52 -0.11 6.62
C VAL A 84 7.83 -1.54 7.06
N MET A 85 8.55 -1.73 8.17
CA MET A 85 8.84 -3.07 8.71
C MET A 85 7.68 -3.67 9.52
N GLN A 86 6.66 -2.88 9.87
CA GLN A 86 5.54 -3.32 10.71
C GLN A 86 4.40 -3.92 9.85
N THR A 87 4.68 -5.00 9.14
CA THR A 87 3.74 -5.59 8.16
C THR A 87 3.02 -6.84 8.61
N THR A 88 3.20 -7.26 9.88
CA THR A 88 2.51 -8.45 10.41
C THR A 88 1.56 -8.09 11.54
N ALA A 89 0.50 -8.88 11.69
CA ALA A 89 -0.47 -8.73 12.78
C ALA A 89 0.17 -8.78 14.18
N THR A 90 1.36 -9.40 14.30
CA THR A 90 2.12 -9.43 15.55
C THR A 90 2.58 -8.05 16.02
N TYR A 91 2.77 -7.10 15.10
CA TYR A 91 3.18 -5.74 15.44
C TYR A 91 2.03 -4.91 16.04
N ASN A 92 0.76 -5.18 15.71
CA ASN A 92 -0.39 -4.42 16.20
C ASN A 92 -1.20 -5.16 17.28
N ASN A 93 -0.54 -5.74 18.29
CA ASN A 93 -1.21 -6.50 19.35
C ASN A 93 -1.50 -5.69 20.63
N GLY A 94 -1.18 -4.40 20.66
CA GLY A 94 -1.38 -3.54 21.84
C GLY A 94 -0.51 -3.87 23.06
N VAL A 95 0.48 -4.78 22.92
CA VAL A 95 1.29 -5.30 24.04
C VAL A 95 2.76 -4.86 23.94
N GLN A 96 3.22 -4.40 22.78
CA GLN A 96 4.63 -4.05 22.54
C GLN A 96 4.76 -2.52 22.38
N GLY A 97 5.83 -1.93 22.93
CA GLY A 97 5.99 -0.47 23.15
C GLY A 97 6.00 0.44 21.91
N THR A 98 6.49 1.67 22.07
CA THR A 98 6.46 2.77 21.06
C THR A 98 7.13 2.44 19.71
N ASP A 99 7.80 1.30 19.60
CA ASP A 99 8.46 0.84 18.38
C ASP A 99 7.70 -0.21 17.57
N THR A 100 6.56 -0.69 18.06
CA THR A 100 5.75 -1.76 17.44
C THR A 100 4.32 -1.34 17.10
N THR A 101 3.78 -0.33 17.77
CA THR A 101 2.54 0.32 17.32
C THR A 101 2.81 1.13 16.05
N PRO A 102 1.96 1.07 15.01
CA PRO A 102 1.97 2.05 13.93
C PRO A 102 1.96 3.45 14.54
N ASN A 103 2.98 4.25 14.24
CA ASN A 103 3.04 5.59 14.80
C ASN A 103 1.93 6.42 14.16
N THR A 104 0.99 6.90 14.97
CA THR A 104 -0.12 7.77 14.56
C THR A 104 0.26 9.26 14.57
N ASP A 105 1.53 9.57 14.86
CA ASP A 105 2.08 10.91 14.88
C ASP A 105 3.57 10.83 14.53
N THR A 106 3.87 10.74 13.23
CA THR A 106 5.25 10.78 12.76
C THR A 106 5.86 12.18 12.78
N GLY A 107 5.05 13.19 13.12
CA GLY A 107 5.44 14.59 13.10
C GLY A 107 5.73 15.13 11.70
N ALA A 108 5.33 14.41 10.65
CA ALA A 108 5.52 14.82 9.26
C ALA A 108 4.25 15.51 8.75
N ASP A 109 4.31 16.83 8.64
CA ASP A 109 3.26 17.64 8.00
C ASP A 109 3.04 17.22 6.54
N GLY A 110 1.94 17.64 5.93
CA GLY A 110 1.71 17.43 4.49
C GLY A 110 2.74 18.15 3.62
N THR A 111 2.96 17.66 2.40
CA THR A 111 3.81 18.33 1.40
C THR A 111 3.08 19.48 0.72
N VAL A 112 3.82 20.37 0.03
CA VAL A 112 3.20 21.40 -0.83
C VAL A 112 2.26 20.78 -1.87
N ALA A 113 2.64 19.64 -2.45
CA ALA A 113 1.82 18.91 -3.41
C ALA A 113 0.53 18.36 -2.76
N PHE A 114 0.67 17.68 -1.62
CA PHE A 114 -0.45 17.10 -0.88
C PHE A 114 -1.42 18.17 -0.39
N ASN A 115 -0.91 19.24 0.21
CA ASN A 115 -1.70 20.38 0.69
C ASN A 115 -2.33 21.21 -0.43
N GLY A 116 -1.70 21.24 -1.61
CA GLY A 116 -2.25 21.89 -2.80
C GLY A 116 -3.38 21.09 -3.45
N TYR A 117 -3.28 19.76 -3.45
CA TYR A 117 -4.28 18.88 -4.05
C TYR A 117 -5.47 18.60 -3.12
N GLY A 118 -5.20 18.33 -1.84
CA GLY A 118 -6.16 17.77 -0.90
C GLY A 118 -7.50 18.51 -0.77
N PRO A 119 -7.54 19.84 -0.60
CA PRO A 119 -8.78 20.58 -0.44
C PRO A 119 -9.78 20.34 -1.59
N GLY A 120 -10.95 19.80 -1.27
CA GLY A 120 -12.01 19.49 -2.25
C GLY A 120 -11.83 18.20 -3.06
N HIS A 121 -10.72 17.49 -2.86
CA HIS A 121 -10.40 16.24 -3.57
C HIS A 121 -10.24 15.04 -2.63
N ILE A 122 -9.88 15.28 -1.36
CA ILE A 122 -9.77 14.27 -0.30
C ILE A 122 -10.81 14.58 0.78
N ASP A 123 -11.58 13.57 1.17
CA ASP A 123 -12.58 13.71 2.24
C ASP A 123 -11.87 13.89 3.59
N ASN A 124 -12.41 14.72 4.49
CA ASN A 124 -11.80 15.00 5.79
C ASN A 124 -10.31 15.39 5.74
N PHE A 125 -9.88 16.06 4.66
CA PHE A 125 -8.46 16.37 4.41
C PHE A 125 -7.73 17.02 5.59
N ASP A 126 -8.40 17.88 6.36
CA ASP A 126 -7.80 18.57 7.51
C ASP A 126 -7.33 17.58 8.60
N TYR A 127 -7.80 16.33 8.58
CA TYR A 127 -7.43 15.24 9.46
C TYR A 127 -6.51 14.20 8.80
N SER A 128 -6.20 14.34 7.50
CA SER A 128 -5.16 13.54 6.86
C SER A 128 -3.78 14.05 7.29
N LYS A 129 -3.04 13.23 8.04
CA LYS A 129 -1.71 13.54 8.58
C LYS A 129 -0.65 12.55 8.10
N ASP A 130 0.61 12.79 8.46
CA ASP A 130 1.71 11.83 8.34
C ASP A 130 2.07 11.42 6.91
N VAL A 131 2.35 12.40 6.06
CA VAL A 131 2.64 12.14 4.65
C VAL A 131 4.07 11.63 4.45
N ALA A 132 4.22 10.38 4.00
CA ALA A 132 5.47 9.90 3.42
C ALA A 132 5.51 10.21 1.92
N ALA A 133 6.53 10.92 1.45
CA ALA A 133 6.63 11.30 0.04
C ALA A 133 8.05 11.14 -0.50
N LEU A 134 8.13 10.74 -1.77
CA LEU A 134 9.35 10.74 -2.56
C LEU A 134 9.08 11.29 -3.96
N THR A 135 10.16 11.73 -4.60
CA THR A 135 10.19 12.12 -6.00
C THR A 135 11.08 11.14 -6.75
N VAL A 136 10.59 10.60 -7.86
CA VAL A 136 11.37 9.77 -8.78
C VAL A 136 11.65 10.59 -10.03
N ASN A 137 12.92 10.86 -10.30
CA ASN A 137 13.34 11.47 -11.55
C ASN A 137 13.82 10.35 -12.49
N PHE A 138 13.30 10.35 -13.72
CA PHE A 138 13.67 9.35 -14.72
C PHE A 138 13.76 9.98 -16.11
N THR A 139 14.54 9.33 -16.97
CA THR A 139 14.70 9.70 -18.37
C THR A 139 14.31 8.56 -19.29
N LEU A 140 13.77 8.91 -20.46
CA LEU A 140 13.49 7.98 -21.55
C LEU A 140 14.47 8.24 -22.69
N SER A 141 15.10 7.20 -23.21
CA SER A 141 16.06 7.30 -24.33
C SER A 141 15.40 7.79 -25.63
N VAL A 142 14.08 7.58 -25.76
CA VAL A 142 13.23 8.08 -26.83
C VAL A 142 11.86 8.42 -26.24
N ALA A 143 11.13 9.36 -26.85
CA ALA A 143 9.75 9.63 -26.44
C ALA A 143 8.91 8.35 -26.50
N SER A 144 8.30 7.95 -25.38
CA SER A 144 7.61 6.67 -25.21
C SER A 144 6.54 6.78 -24.14
N GLN A 145 5.64 5.79 -24.11
CA GLN A 145 4.69 5.62 -23.01
C GLN A 145 5.42 5.05 -21.80
N ILE A 146 5.00 5.48 -20.61
CA ILE A 146 5.43 4.93 -19.33
C ILE A 146 4.23 4.30 -18.63
N GLY A 147 4.44 3.16 -17.98
CA GLY A 147 3.45 2.52 -17.12
C GLY A 147 3.93 2.54 -15.67
N PHE A 148 2.99 2.67 -14.74
CA PHE A 148 3.25 2.59 -13.31
C PHE A 148 2.27 1.59 -12.69
N ASP A 149 2.78 0.70 -11.85
CA ASP A 149 1.96 -0.20 -11.03
C ASP A 149 1.97 0.31 -9.59
N PHE A 150 0.78 0.64 -9.09
CA PHE A 150 0.61 1.11 -7.71
C PHE A 150 -0.24 0.12 -6.92
N ILE A 151 0.17 -0.14 -5.68
CA ILE A 151 -0.68 -0.77 -4.68
C ILE A 151 -0.81 0.19 -3.52
N PHE A 152 -2.05 0.51 -3.21
CA PHE A 152 -2.40 1.24 -2.00
C PHE A 152 -3.14 0.30 -1.06
N GLY A 153 -2.73 0.30 0.20
CA GLY A 153 -3.36 -0.43 1.28
C GLY A 153 -3.42 0.43 2.52
N SER A 154 -4.53 0.35 3.23
CA SER A 154 -4.74 1.00 4.51
C SER A 154 -5.37 0.02 5.50
N VAL A 155 -5.02 0.20 6.76
CA VAL A 155 -5.65 -0.47 7.91
C VAL A 155 -6.40 0.61 8.67
N GLU A 156 -7.70 0.72 8.45
CA GLU A 156 -8.51 1.69 9.18
C GLU A 156 -9.68 1.01 9.89
N PHE A 157 -9.90 1.37 11.15
CA PHE A 157 -11.03 0.84 11.90
C PHE A 157 -12.30 1.63 11.54
N PRO A 158 -13.47 0.99 11.40
CA PRO A 158 -14.70 1.65 10.98
C PRO A 158 -15.03 2.92 11.79
N GLU A 159 -14.75 2.92 13.09
CA GLU A 159 -14.97 4.07 13.97
C GLU A 159 -14.13 5.32 13.65
N TYR A 160 -13.01 5.17 12.94
CA TYR A 160 -12.11 6.28 12.60
C TYR A 160 -12.27 6.77 11.16
N THR A 161 -12.81 5.95 10.26
CA THR A 161 -13.03 6.30 8.83
C THR A 161 -13.96 7.51 8.61
N SER A 162 -14.76 7.89 9.60
CA SER A 162 -15.63 9.08 9.52
C SER A 162 -14.91 10.39 9.81
N GLU A 163 -13.75 10.33 10.48
CA GLU A 163 -12.99 11.50 10.94
C GLU A 163 -11.63 11.62 10.24
N TYR A 164 -10.99 10.49 9.94
CA TYR A 164 -9.69 10.41 9.29
C TYR A 164 -9.82 9.79 7.90
N THR A 165 -8.92 10.21 7.00
CA THR A 165 -8.85 9.69 5.65
C THR A 165 -7.40 9.43 5.28
N ASP A 166 -7.10 8.19 4.97
CA ASP A 166 -5.86 7.82 4.31
C ASP A 166 -5.99 8.04 2.81
N ALA A 167 -5.00 8.67 2.19
CA ALA A 167 -5.05 8.96 0.75
C ALA A 167 -3.71 8.66 0.08
N PHE A 168 -3.80 8.20 -1.17
CA PHE A 168 -2.66 7.99 -2.03
C PHE A 168 -2.73 8.92 -3.25
N LEU A 169 -1.64 9.66 -3.47
CA LEU A 169 -1.49 10.53 -4.63
C LEU A 169 -0.20 10.17 -5.37
N ALA A 170 -0.28 10.18 -6.70
CA ALA A 170 0.90 10.16 -7.56
C ALA A 170 0.76 11.26 -8.62
N PHE A 171 1.84 11.98 -8.86
CA PHE A 171 1.88 13.08 -9.81
C PHE A 171 2.95 12.81 -10.88
N LEU A 172 2.67 13.21 -12.12
CA LEU A 172 3.57 13.09 -13.26
C LEU A 172 3.90 14.47 -13.82
N ASP A 173 5.18 14.73 -14.10
CA ASP A 173 5.67 15.98 -14.69
C ASP A 173 5.29 17.26 -13.91
N GLY A 174 5.33 17.17 -12.57
CA GLY A 174 5.14 18.27 -11.63
C GLY A 174 4.00 18.01 -10.63
N THR A 175 3.78 18.94 -9.69
CA THR A 175 2.88 18.73 -8.54
C THR A 175 1.59 19.56 -8.59
N ALA A 176 1.24 20.10 -9.76
CA ALA A 176 -0.02 20.81 -9.93
C ALA A 176 -1.22 19.85 -9.83
N VAL A 177 -2.40 20.35 -9.49
CA VAL A 177 -3.62 19.52 -9.37
C VAL A 177 -3.90 18.69 -10.63
N GLY A 178 -3.68 19.29 -11.80
CA GLY A 178 -3.87 18.63 -13.11
C GLY A 178 -2.83 17.57 -13.46
N ASN A 179 -1.78 17.42 -12.66
CA ASN A 179 -0.70 16.44 -12.87
C ASN A 179 -0.89 15.16 -12.06
N GLN A 180 -1.94 15.07 -11.23
CA GLN A 180 -2.27 13.85 -10.53
C GLN A 180 -2.72 12.79 -11.56
N ILE A 181 -2.19 11.57 -11.49
CA ILE A 181 -2.43 10.48 -12.45
C ILE A 181 -3.10 9.21 -11.89
N VAL A 182 -3.41 9.15 -10.60
CA VAL A 182 -4.04 8.00 -9.93
C VAL A 182 -5.37 8.40 -9.30
N PHE A 183 -6.45 7.86 -9.84
CA PHE A 183 -7.82 8.13 -9.41
C PHE A 183 -8.57 6.83 -9.13
N ASP A 184 -9.58 6.91 -8.27
CA ASP A 184 -10.57 5.86 -8.11
C ASP A 184 -11.55 5.81 -9.29
N ALA A 185 -12.48 4.84 -9.27
CA ALA A 185 -13.48 4.67 -10.32
C ALA A 185 -14.47 5.85 -10.48
N SER A 186 -14.54 6.76 -9.50
CA SER A 186 -15.36 7.97 -9.53
C SER A 186 -14.57 9.21 -9.96
N GLY A 187 -13.29 9.06 -10.32
CA GLY A 187 -12.41 10.18 -10.68
C GLY A 187 -11.95 11.01 -9.48
N LYS A 188 -12.01 10.46 -8.26
CA LYS A 188 -11.49 11.08 -7.04
C LYS A 188 -10.10 10.51 -6.71
N ALA A 189 -9.39 11.13 -5.76
CA ALA A 189 -8.17 10.52 -5.25
C ALA A 189 -8.46 9.15 -4.66
N VAL A 190 -7.51 8.23 -4.81
CA VAL A 190 -7.56 6.94 -4.12
C VAL A 190 -7.45 7.21 -2.62
N GLN A 191 -8.50 6.89 -1.88
CA GLN A 191 -8.58 7.18 -0.45
C GLN A 191 -9.39 6.11 0.29
N VAL A 192 -9.09 5.94 1.57
CA VAL A 192 -9.82 5.11 2.52
C VAL A 192 -10.35 6.05 3.61
N GLY A 193 -11.67 6.23 3.60
CA GLY A 193 -12.44 7.05 4.53
C GLY A 193 -13.89 6.56 4.59
N ASN A 194 -14.86 7.44 4.85
CA ASN A 194 -16.25 7.04 5.11
C ASN A 194 -16.91 6.24 3.96
N THR A 195 -16.53 6.51 2.71
CA THR A 195 -17.01 5.78 1.52
C THR A 195 -16.55 4.31 1.53
N PHE A 196 -15.36 4.04 2.05
CA PHE A 196 -14.79 2.70 2.16
C PHE A 196 -15.46 1.87 3.27
N ALA A 197 -15.78 2.47 4.42
CA ALA A 197 -16.46 1.78 5.53
C ALA A 197 -17.85 1.24 5.16
N SER A 198 -18.51 1.88 4.17
CA SER A 198 -19.80 1.42 3.64
C SER A 198 -19.66 0.28 2.62
N ALA A 199 -18.46 0.06 2.06
CA ALA A 199 -18.15 -1.03 1.14
C ALA A 199 -17.70 -2.28 1.93
N LEU A 200 -18.64 -2.85 2.70
CA LEU A 200 -18.40 -3.94 3.66
C LEU A 200 -17.72 -5.18 3.07
N THR A 201 -17.84 -5.40 1.76
CA THR A 201 -17.13 -6.42 0.99
C THR A 201 -17.23 -6.02 -0.47
N THR A 202 -16.13 -5.71 -1.15
CA THR A 202 -16.06 -6.18 -2.55
C THR A 202 -16.02 -7.70 -2.46
N ALA A 203 -16.63 -8.42 -3.39
CA ALA A 203 -16.44 -9.86 -3.45
C ALA A 203 -14.94 -10.10 -3.63
N ASP A 204 -14.27 -10.37 -2.52
CA ASP A 204 -12.84 -10.54 -2.45
C ASP A 204 -12.52 -11.81 -3.23
N THR A 205 -12.09 -11.65 -4.47
CA THR A 205 -11.54 -12.77 -5.26
C THR A 205 -10.09 -13.01 -4.90
N ASN A 206 -9.59 -12.35 -3.86
CA ASN A 206 -8.20 -12.21 -3.57
C ASN A 206 -7.90 -12.48 -2.09
N THR A 207 -8.04 -13.76 -1.74
CA THR A 207 -7.76 -14.36 -0.43
C THR A 207 -6.33 -14.18 0.14
N ALA A 208 -5.52 -13.24 -0.37
CA ALA A 208 -4.16 -12.96 0.10
C ALA A 208 -4.14 -12.21 1.43
N PHE A 209 -5.21 -11.47 1.76
CA PHE A 209 -5.31 -10.70 3.00
C PHE A 209 -6.66 -10.96 3.64
N ALA A 210 -6.75 -12.03 4.43
CA ALA A 210 -7.92 -12.21 5.29
C ALA A 210 -8.05 -10.99 6.21
N ALA A 211 -9.26 -10.43 6.23
CA ALA A 211 -9.81 -9.31 6.99
C ALA A 211 -8.95 -8.65 8.10
N PRO A 212 -9.00 -7.30 8.24
CA PRO A 212 -9.78 -6.34 7.46
C PRO A 212 -8.87 -5.40 6.65
N HIS A 213 -8.52 -5.76 5.41
CA HIS A 213 -7.88 -4.82 4.48
C HIS A 213 -8.51 -4.94 3.10
N GLY A 214 -9.06 -3.85 2.59
CA GLY A 214 -9.46 -3.75 1.20
C GLY A 214 -8.25 -3.38 0.36
N LEU A 215 -7.98 -4.20 -0.64
CA LEU A 215 -7.02 -3.91 -1.69
C LEU A 215 -7.78 -3.32 -2.88
N LEU A 216 -7.44 -2.10 -3.30
CA LEU A 216 -7.90 -1.58 -4.58
C LEU A 216 -6.92 -2.08 -5.66
N LYS A 217 -7.39 -2.96 -6.54
CA LYS A 217 -6.74 -3.21 -7.83
C LYS A 217 -7.42 -2.31 -8.85
N LEU A 218 -6.75 -1.23 -9.25
CA LEU A 218 -7.15 -0.43 -10.41
C LEU A 218 -6.82 -1.19 -11.71
#